data_AF-B9NLM6-F1
#
_entry.id   AF-B9NLM6-F1
#
_cell.length_a   1.000
_cell.length_b   1.000
_cell.length_c   1.000
_cell.angle_alpha   90.00
_cell.angle_beta   90.00
_cell.angle_gamma   90.00
#
_symmetry.space_group_name_H-M   'P 1'
#
loop_
_entity.id
_entity.type
_entity.pdbx_description
1 polymer ?
#
loop_
_entity_poly.entity_id
_entity_poly.type
_entity_poly.pdbx_seq_one_letter_code
_entity_poly.pdbx_strand_id
1 'polypeptide(L)'
;MSVIQTLKHQKWLTLVVLALLFASTLAGLMGVWGLLFVFWAVLAIRSGRAFLIEPLDRSEHPILFWLLTVLWISLGLLYILADFFPHLMNG
;
A
#
# COMPACT_ATOMS: atom_id res chain seq x y z
N MET A 1 -14.66 15.31 -34.64
CA MET A 1 -14.72 13.96 -34.05
C MET A 1 -13.90 13.97 -32.76
N SER A 2 -14.53 13.73 -31.60
CA SER A 2 -14.00 14.05 -30.27
C SER A 2 -12.98 13.02 -29.77
N VAL A 3 -11.83 13.52 -29.29
CA VAL A 3 -10.69 12.75 -28.73
C VAL A 3 -11.00 12.13 -27.34
N ILE A 4 -12.28 12.01 -26.96
CA ILE A 4 -12.69 12.02 -25.53
C ILE A 4 -13.09 10.63 -24.93
N GLN A 5 -13.09 9.48 -25.64
CA GLN A 5 -13.91 8.33 -25.13
C GLN A 5 -13.34 6.94 -24.72
N THR A 6 -12.05 6.58 -24.73
CA THR A 6 -11.73 5.15 -24.37
C THR A 6 -10.46 4.83 -23.58
N LEU A 7 -9.99 5.73 -22.72
CA LEU A 7 -9.38 5.26 -21.47
C LEU A 7 -10.51 4.72 -20.60
N LYS A 8 -10.97 3.49 -20.88
CA LYS A 8 -11.85 2.74 -19.99
C LYS A 8 -11.14 2.73 -18.65
N HIS A 9 -11.55 3.63 -17.76
CA HIS A 9 -11.06 3.76 -16.40
C HIS A 9 -10.97 2.33 -15.87
N GLN A 10 -9.76 1.77 -15.71
CA GLN A 10 -9.58 0.33 -15.54
C GLN A 10 -9.95 -0.08 -14.11
N LYS A 11 -11.19 0.22 -13.72
CA LYS A 11 -11.85 -0.20 -12.49
C LYS A 11 -11.81 -1.72 -12.36
N TRP A 12 -11.76 -2.45 -13.48
CA TRP A 12 -11.63 -3.91 -13.47
C TRP A 12 -10.27 -4.37 -12.92
N LEU A 13 -9.16 -3.68 -13.21
CA LEU A 13 -7.87 -3.97 -12.58
C LEU A 13 -7.95 -3.69 -11.08
N THR A 14 -8.59 -2.60 -10.68
CA THR A 14 -8.86 -2.31 -9.26
C THR A 14 -9.64 -3.46 -8.61
N LEU A 15 -10.69 -3.97 -9.27
CA LEU A 15 -11.46 -5.12 -8.78
C LEU A 15 -10.61 -6.40 -8.70
N VAL A 16 -9.74 -6.65 -9.67
CA VAL A 16 -8.82 -7.80 -9.66
C VAL A 16 -7.81 -7.70 -8.52
N VAL A 17 -7.20 -6.52 -8.33
CA VAL A 17 -6.28 -6.28 -7.20
C VAL A 17 -7.02 -6.41 -5.87
N LEU A 18 -8.26 -5.91 -5.78
CA LEU A 18 -9.07 -6.03 -4.57
C LEU A 18 -9.43 -7.49 -4.28
N ALA A 19 -9.81 -8.26 -5.30
CA ALA A 19 -10.07 -9.69 -5.17
C ALA A 19 -8.80 -10.46 -4.78
N LEU A 20 -7.64 -10.08 -5.33
CA LEU A 20 -6.35 -10.67 -4.98
C LEU A 20 -5.98 -10.39 -3.51
N LEU A 21 -6.15 -9.15 -3.04
CA LEU A 21 -5.92 -8.78 -1.64
C LEU A 21 -6.90 -9.51 -0.70
N PHE A 22 -8.15 -9.68 -1.11
CA PHE A 22 -9.12 -10.44 -0.34
C PHE A 22 -8.75 -11.92 -0.27
N ALA A 23 -8.39 -12.53 -1.40
CA ALA A 23 -7.93 -13.91 -1.48
C ALA A 23 -6.64 -14.15 -0.68
N SER A 24 -5.68 -13.21 -0.73
CA SER A 24 -4.44 -13.30 0.05
C SER A 24 -4.72 -13.27 1.55
N THR A 25 -5.69 -12.46 1.98
CA THR A 25 -6.14 -12.41 3.38
C THR A 25 -6.73 -13.75 3.84
N LEU A 26 -7.59 -14.37 3.02
CA LEU A 26 -8.17 -15.68 3.33
C LEU A 26 -7.13 -16.80 3.33
N ALA A 27 -6.10 -16.69 2.49
CA ALA A 27 -5.01 -17.65 2.40
C ALA A 27 -3.93 -17.46 3.48
N GLY A 28 -4.02 -16.40 4.30
CA GLY A 28 -2.99 -16.08 5.29
C GLY A 28 -1.70 -15.49 4.70
N LEU A 29 -1.69 -15.08 3.43
CA LEU A 29 -0.54 -14.49 2.74
C LEU A 29 -0.46 -13.00 3.06
N MET A 30 0.24 -12.69 4.15
CA MET A 30 0.37 -11.33 4.68
C MET A 30 1.36 -10.50 3.85
N GLY A 31 2.30 -11.14 3.15
CA GLY A 31 3.31 -10.47 2.33
C GLY A 31 2.72 -9.67 1.16
N VAL A 32 1.55 -10.07 0.64
CA VAL A 32 0.84 -9.29 -0.40
C VAL A 32 0.41 -7.93 0.13
N TRP A 33 -0.09 -7.88 1.38
CA TRP A 33 -0.37 -6.62 2.07
C TRP A 33 0.90 -5.85 2.36
N GLY A 34 1.98 -6.55 2.69
CA GLY A 34 3.29 -5.94 2.90
C GLY A 34 3.79 -5.18 1.66
N LEU A 35 3.67 -5.79 0.48
CA LEU A 35 3.99 -5.14 -0.79
C LEU A 35 3.11 -3.92 -1.05
N LEU A 36 1.82 -3.98 -0.70
CA LEU A 36 0.90 -2.85 -0.84
C LEU A 36 1.31 -1.67 0.05
N PHE A 37 1.69 -1.93 1.30
CA PHE A 37 2.18 -0.87 2.20
C PHE A 37 3.45 -0.21 1.69
N VAL A 38 4.42 -0.99 1.19
CA VAL A 38 5.63 -0.45 0.57
C VAL A 38 5.29 0.37 -0.67
N PHE A 39 4.37 -0.13 -1.52
CA PHE A 39 3.90 0.61 -2.69
C PHE A 39 3.27 1.95 -2.31
N TRP A 40 2.45 1.99 -1.27
CA TRP A 40 1.87 3.23 -0.75
C TRP A 40 2.93 4.18 -0.19
N ALA A 41 3.95 3.69 0.51
CA ALA A 41 5.06 4.51 0.97
C ALA A 41 5.83 5.15 -0.18
N VAL A 42 6.13 4.36 -1.23
CA VAL A 42 6.80 4.88 -2.45
C VAL A 42 5.92 5.94 -3.13
N LEU A 43 4.61 5.69 -3.24
CA LEU A 43 3.68 6.64 -3.82
C LEU A 43 3.62 7.94 -3.01
N ALA A 44 3.58 7.85 -1.68
CA ALA A 44 3.57 9.00 -0.79
C ALA A 44 4.85 9.84 -0.91
N ILE A 45 6.01 9.19 -0.98
CA ILE A 45 7.30 9.88 -1.18
C ILE A 45 7.32 10.62 -2.53
N ARG A 46 6.81 10.00 -3.59
CA ARG A 46 6.76 10.60 -4.94
C ARG A 46 5.74 11.72 -5.06
N SER A 47 4.56 11.56 -4.43
CA SER A 47 3.48 12.54 -4.49
C SER A 47 3.68 13.71 -3.51
N GLY A 48 4.51 13.53 -2.47
CA GLY A 48 4.62 14.43 -1.34
C GLY A 48 3.41 14.38 -0.40
N ARG A 49 2.48 13.44 -0.62
CA ARG A 49 1.21 13.30 0.12
C ARG A 49 1.00 11.87 0.58
N ALA A 50 0.85 11.69 1.88
CA ALA A 50 0.46 10.42 2.49
C ALA A 50 -0.99 10.52 2.97
N PHE A 51 -1.68 9.40 3.09
CA PHE A 51 -3.05 9.37 3.60
C PHE A 51 -3.17 8.27 4.65
N LEU A 52 -3.60 8.62 5.86
CA LEU A 52 -3.88 7.64 6.91
C LEU A 52 -5.35 7.72 7.33
N ILE A 53 -5.77 8.86 7.88
CA ILE A 53 -7.16 9.20 8.19
C ILE A 53 -7.52 10.46 7.40
N GLU A 54 -6.61 11.43 7.45
CA GLU A 54 -6.62 12.64 6.64
C GLU A 54 -5.40 12.66 5.71
N PRO A 55 -5.46 13.43 4.62
CA PRO A 55 -4.28 13.67 3.79
C PRO A 55 -3.24 14.47 4.57
N LEU A 56 -2.00 13.98 4.56
CA LEU A 56 -0.83 14.61 5.14
C LEU A 56 0.10 15.07 4.02
N ASP A 57 0.22 16.38 3.89
CA ASP A 57 1.17 17.02 3.00
C ASP A 57 2.54 17.16 3.68
N ARG A 58 3.59 16.72 2.97
CA ARG A 58 4.98 16.82 3.45
C ARG A 58 5.41 18.26 3.74
N SER A 59 4.85 19.24 3.04
CA SER A 59 5.16 20.66 3.23
C SER A 59 4.56 21.26 4.49
N GLU A 60 3.40 20.77 4.94
CA GLU A 60 2.69 21.30 6.11
C GLU A 60 3.09 20.57 7.39
N HIS A 61 3.14 19.23 7.33
CA HIS A 61 3.42 18.37 8.48
C HIS A 61 4.54 17.36 8.16
N PRO A 62 5.79 17.81 7.97
CA PRO A 62 6.89 16.96 7.51
C PRO A 62 7.21 15.80 8.47
N ILE A 63 7.14 16.03 9.78
CA ILE A 63 7.43 15.01 10.80
C ILE A 63 6.38 13.89 10.73
N LEU A 64 5.09 14.27 10.71
CA LEU A 64 3.99 13.31 10.67
C LEU A 64 4.00 12.50 9.37
N PHE A 65 4.29 13.16 8.24
CA PHE A 65 4.48 12.52 6.95
C PHE A 65 5.56 11.44 6.99
N TRP A 66 6.74 11.76 7.54
CA TRP A 66 7.84 10.79 7.60
C TRP A 66 7.57 9.65 8.60
N LEU A 67 6.95 9.94 9.75
CA LEU A 67 6.53 8.91 10.69
C LEU A 67 5.58 7.91 10.03
N LEU A 68 4.57 8.41 9.32
CA LEU A 68 3.63 7.57 8.58
C LEU A 68 4.32 6.77 7.47
N THR A 69 5.21 7.41 6.72
CA THR A 69 5.96 6.76 5.64
C THR A 69 6.85 5.64 6.18
N VAL A 70 7.59 5.88 7.27
CA VAL A 70 8.43 4.88 7.93
C VAL A 70 7.58 3.77 8.52
N LEU A 71 6.41 4.08 9.08
CA LEU A 71 5.47 3.09 9.57
C LEU A 71 5.02 2.16 8.44
N TRP A 72 4.63 2.70 7.29
CA TRP A 72 4.25 1.90 6.12
C TRP A 72 5.39 1.03 5.60
N ILE A 73 6.62 1.55 5.53
CA ILE A 73 7.78 0.75 5.12
C ILE A 73 8.04 -0.38 6.13
N SER A 74 7.99 -0.06 7.42
CA SER A 74 8.25 -1.03 8.51
C SER A 74 7.21 -2.14 8.53
N LEU A 75 5.92 -1.79 8.47
CA LEU A 75 4.82 -2.75 8.37
C LEU A 75 4.92 -3.58 7.09
N GLY A 76 5.23 -2.91 5.98
CA GLY A 76 5.43 -3.55 4.68
C GLY A 76 6.50 -4.64 4.73
N LEU A 77 7.67 -4.30 5.27
CA LEU A 77 8.78 -5.22 5.43
C LEU A 77 8.45 -6.35 6.41
N LEU A 78 7.82 -6.03 7.55
CA LEU A 78 7.43 -7.04 8.54
C LEU A 78 6.46 -8.08 7.95
N TYR A 79 5.46 -7.63 7.20
CA TYR A 79 4.47 -8.51 6.57
C TYR A 79 5.07 -9.36 5.46
N ILE A 80 6.00 -8.81 4.68
CA ILE A 80 6.76 -9.59 3.70
C ILE A 80 7.59 -10.66 4.42
N LEU A 81 8.33 -10.28 5.47
CA LEU A 81 9.15 -11.20 6.24
C LEU A 81 8.33 -12.28 6.95
N ALA A 82 7.10 -11.99 7.37
CA ALA A 82 6.18 -12.95 7.98
C ALA A 82 5.93 -14.17 7.08
N ASP A 83 5.74 -13.96 5.78
CA ASP A 83 5.50 -15.04 4.81
C ASP A 83 6.76 -15.91 4.62
N PHE A 84 7.96 -15.33 4.74
CA PHE A 84 9.23 -16.05 4.58
C PHE A 84 9.74 -16.70 5.88
N PHE A 85 9.45 -16.10 7.03
CA PHE A 85 9.94 -16.52 8.34
C PHE A 85 8.78 -16.60 9.36
N PRO A 86 7.80 -17.51 9.14
CA PRO A 86 6.60 -17.60 9.99
C PRO A 86 6.92 -17.92 11.45
N HIS A 87 8.08 -18.52 11.72
CA HIS A 87 8.56 -18.83 13.07
C HIS A 87 8.98 -17.59 13.88
N LEU A 88 9.26 -16.44 13.26
CA LEU A 88 9.56 -15.19 14.00
C LEU A 88 8.33 -14.62 14.73
N MET A 89 7.12 -15.01 14.31
CA MET A 89 5.86 -14.52 14.88
C MET A 89 5.19 -15.54 15.82
N ASN A 90 5.75 -16.76 15.92
CA ASN A 90 5.24 -17.86 16.75
C ASN A 90 6.14 -18.07 17.99
N GLY A 91 6.53 -16.98 18.66
CA GLY A 91 7.26 -17.01 19.93
C GLY A 91 6.39 -17.49 21.08
#